data_AF-A0A916S0B8-F1
#
_entry.id   AF-A0A916S0B8-F1
#
_cell.length_a   1.000
_cell.length_b   1.000
_cell.length_c   1.000
_cell.angle_alpha   90.00
_cell.angle_beta   90.00
_cell.angle_gamma   90.00
#
_symmetry.space_group_name_H-M   'P 1'
#
loop_
_entity.id
_entity.type
_entity.pdbx_description
1 polymer ?
#
loop_
_entity_poly.entity_id
_entity_poly.type
_entity_poly.pdbx_seq_one_letter_code
_entity_poly.pdbx_strand_id
1 'polypeptide(L)'
;MNINILELYYKKYTDTVKPTDYVEWAISSLHMDVLEIKKLASMKEPYNLFEIEDMFEKAMKAIQREAPTIEVCVHNHIKQLHSHLLLSNKHAMDIVKELYQCALNYELIEVQMEWQEISDAMDDLQYGDNLYQYTEEKINDWIVTHARKLWHTKRSNIRFDDIIGKQVTAIDSDVNFIVELDKGVIIIECPWRIRDRDVIVLGDMDVKVNSSEWKTARDLLVGKIIVDIQLFEQNPLLIIQIGDVFLDIFHSSTYYDGWTITDGEDFYLFSMHGGSIA
;
A
#
# COMPACT_ATOMS: atom_id res chain seq x y z
N MET A 1 -19.83 4.46 -7.16
CA MET A 1 -18.46 4.12 -6.69
C MET A 1 -18.06 2.88 -7.46
N ASN A 2 -16.89 2.78 -8.08
CA ASN A 2 -16.55 1.53 -8.80
C ASN A 2 -16.27 0.43 -7.78
N ILE A 3 -17.20 -0.51 -7.63
CA ILE A 3 -17.05 -1.65 -6.72
C ILE A 3 -16.07 -2.64 -7.34
N ASN A 4 -14.91 -2.80 -6.71
CA ASN A 4 -13.97 -3.84 -7.10
C ASN A 4 -14.47 -5.21 -6.58
N ILE A 5 -13.91 -6.29 -7.14
CA ILE A 5 -14.33 -7.66 -6.80
C ILE A 5 -14.15 -7.98 -5.31
N LEU A 6 -13.11 -7.45 -4.66
CA LEU A 6 -12.84 -7.71 -3.24
C LEU A 6 -13.89 -7.04 -2.34
N GLU A 7 -14.33 -5.83 -2.69
CA GLU A 7 -15.38 -5.10 -1.98
C GLU A 7 -16.75 -5.77 -2.18
N LEU A 8 -17.03 -6.28 -3.38
CA LEU A 8 -18.25 -7.05 -3.64
C LEU A 8 -18.30 -8.32 -2.77
N TYR A 9 -17.18 -9.06 -2.69
CA TYR A 9 -17.10 -10.25 -1.84
C TYR A 9 -17.14 -9.91 -0.35
N TYR A 10 -16.50 -8.82 0.10
CA TYR A 10 -16.65 -8.33 1.47
C TYR A 10 -18.13 -8.16 1.83
N LYS A 11 -18.87 -7.40 1.02
CA LYS A 11 -20.32 -7.20 1.22
C LYS A 11 -21.12 -8.50 1.18
N LYS A 12 -20.70 -9.47 0.36
CA LYS A 12 -21.34 -10.80 0.30
C LYS A 12 -21.12 -11.59 1.58
N TYR A 13 -19.91 -11.56 2.14
CA TYR A 13 -19.59 -12.24 3.39
C TYR A 13 -20.19 -11.58 4.64
N THR A 14 -20.48 -10.29 4.58
CA THR A 14 -21.12 -9.53 5.67
C THR A 14 -22.64 -9.40 5.52
N ASP A 15 -23.25 -10.10 4.54
CA ASP A 15 -24.68 -10.03 4.22
C ASP A 15 -25.21 -8.60 3.94
N THR A 16 -24.35 -7.70 3.48
CA THR A 16 -24.70 -6.31 3.12
C THR A 16 -24.77 -6.07 1.61
N VAL A 17 -24.54 -7.10 0.80
CA VAL A 17 -24.56 -7.02 -0.67
C VAL A 17 -25.96 -6.73 -1.21
N LYS A 18 -26.03 -5.87 -2.21
CA LYS A 18 -27.25 -5.52 -2.95
C LYS A 18 -27.13 -5.99 -4.40
N PRO A 19 -28.25 -6.25 -5.09
CA PRO A 19 -28.22 -6.58 -6.52
C PRO A 19 -27.49 -5.53 -7.37
N THR A 20 -27.59 -4.25 -7.00
CA THR A 20 -26.88 -3.14 -7.65
C THR A 20 -25.36 -3.28 -7.56
N ASP A 21 -24.82 -3.85 -6.49
CA ASP A 21 -23.37 -3.99 -6.31
C ASP A 21 -22.77 -4.92 -7.39
N TYR A 22 -23.47 -6.02 -7.71
CA TYR A 22 -23.08 -6.96 -8.77
C TYR A 22 -23.12 -6.31 -10.16
N VAL A 23 -24.14 -5.49 -10.43
CA VAL A 23 -24.28 -4.77 -11.71
C VAL A 23 -23.20 -3.70 -11.84
N GLU A 24 -22.92 -2.93 -10.79
CA GLU A 24 -21.83 -1.94 -10.78
C GLU A 24 -20.47 -2.59 -11.00
N TRP A 25 -20.21 -3.72 -10.34
CA TRP A 25 -19.01 -4.52 -10.59
C TRP A 25 -18.92 -4.95 -12.07
N ALA A 26 -20.00 -5.47 -12.63
CA ALA A 26 -20.03 -5.93 -14.02
C ALA A 26 -19.79 -4.78 -15.02
N ILE A 27 -20.38 -3.60 -14.78
CA ILE A 27 -20.13 -2.39 -15.56
C ILE A 27 -18.65 -2.00 -15.51
N SER A 28 -18.05 -1.99 -14.32
CA SER A 28 -16.62 -1.69 -14.17
C SER A 28 -15.71 -2.72 -14.85
N SER A 29 -16.21 -3.94 -15.04
CA SER A 29 -15.50 -5.08 -15.63
C SER A 29 -15.75 -5.27 -17.12
N LEU A 30 -16.47 -4.36 -17.80
CA LEU A 30 -16.79 -4.47 -19.24
C LEU A 30 -15.56 -4.57 -20.14
N HIS A 31 -14.42 -4.04 -19.72
CA HIS A 31 -13.15 -4.09 -20.44
C HIS A 31 -12.62 -5.54 -20.65
N MET A 32 -13.10 -6.51 -19.87
CA MET A 32 -12.72 -7.93 -20.02
C MET A 32 -13.36 -8.61 -21.24
N ASP A 33 -14.35 -7.96 -21.88
CA ASP A 33 -15.03 -8.41 -23.09
C ASP A 33 -15.77 -9.77 -23.00
N VAL A 34 -16.07 -10.24 -21.79
CA VAL A 34 -16.74 -11.53 -21.53
C VAL A 34 -18.27 -11.42 -21.65
N LEU A 35 -18.89 -12.38 -22.33
CA LEU A 35 -20.34 -12.38 -22.61
C LEU A 35 -21.19 -12.37 -21.33
N GLU A 36 -20.81 -13.16 -20.33
CA GLU A 36 -21.50 -13.29 -19.05
C GLU A 36 -21.47 -11.97 -18.26
N ILE A 37 -20.33 -11.25 -18.29
CA ILE A 37 -20.19 -9.92 -17.69
C ILE A 37 -21.09 -8.91 -18.42
N LYS A 38 -21.10 -8.92 -19.76
CA LYS A 38 -21.96 -8.03 -20.56
C LYS A 38 -23.44 -8.26 -20.26
N LYS A 39 -23.86 -9.51 -20.10
CA LYS A 39 -25.23 -9.86 -19.72
C LYS A 39 -25.58 -9.25 -18.35
N LEU A 40 -24.74 -9.46 -17.34
CA LEU A 40 -24.96 -8.91 -15.99
C LEU A 40 -24.98 -7.38 -15.99
N ALA A 41 -24.05 -6.74 -16.69
CA ALA A 41 -23.99 -5.29 -16.83
C ALA A 41 -25.21 -4.69 -17.56
N SER A 42 -25.89 -5.48 -18.40
CA SER A 42 -27.09 -5.06 -19.14
C SER A 42 -28.40 -5.19 -18.35
N MET A 43 -28.35 -5.74 -17.14
CA MET A 43 -29.52 -5.94 -16.30
C MET A 43 -30.17 -4.61 -15.93
N LYS A 44 -31.50 -4.57 -15.98
CA LYS A 44 -32.31 -3.39 -15.64
C LYS A 44 -33.18 -3.69 -14.42
N GLU A 45 -33.50 -2.64 -13.68
CA GLU A 45 -34.43 -2.72 -12.56
C GLU A 45 -35.84 -3.17 -13.02
N PRO A 46 -36.61 -3.85 -12.14
CA PRO A 46 -36.24 -4.26 -10.79
C PRO A 46 -35.31 -5.47 -10.78
N TYR A 47 -34.32 -5.47 -9.89
CA TYR A 47 -33.36 -6.56 -9.78
C TYR A 47 -33.88 -7.70 -8.88
N ASN A 48 -33.74 -8.94 -9.35
CA ASN A 48 -33.91 -10.14 -8.54
C ASN A 48 -32.53 -10.61 -8.03
N LEU A 49 -32.34 -10.70 -6.71
CA LEU A 49 -31.05 -11.06 -6.13
C LEU A 49 -30.57 -12.45 -6.58
N PHE A 50 -31.44 -13.46 -6.57
CA PHE A 50 -31.07 -14.83 -6.95
C PHE A 50 -30.65 -14.92 -8.43
N GLU A 51 -31.34 -14.22 -9.31
CA GLU A 51 -30.98 -14.16 -10.73
C GLU A 51 -29.64 -13.46 -10.93
N ILE A 52 -29.43 -12.33 -10.26
CA ILE A 52 -28.19 -11.56 -10.32
C ILE A 52 -27.00 -12.37 -9.79
N GLU A 53 -27.19 -13.14 -8.71
CA GLU A 53 -26.16 -14.01 -8.15
C GLU A 53 -25.82 -15.18 -9.08
N ASP A 54 -26.82 -15.85 -9.67
CA ASP A 54 -26.58 -16.90 -10.68
C ASP A 54 -25.83 -16.35 -11.91
N MET A 55 -26.18 -15.15 -12.36
CA MET A 55 -25.46 -14.46 -13.45
C MET A 55 -24.03 -14.12 -13.05
N PHE A 56 -23.81 -13.64 -11.83
CA PHE A 56 -22.48 -13.35 -11.30
C PHE A 56 -21.63 -14.63 -11.19
N GLU A 57 -22.18 -15.74 -10.69
CA GLU A 57 -21.47 -17.02 -10.64
C GLU A 57 -21.03 -17.51 -12.02
N LYS A 58 -21.90 -17.36 -13.03
CA LYS A 58 -21.55 -17.67 -14.43
C LYS A 58 -20.42 -16.77 -14.94
N ALA A 59 -20.45 -15.48 -14.61
CA ALA A 59 -19.38 -14.55 -14.96
C ALA A 59 -18.04 -14.94 -14.30
N MET A 60 -18.05 -15.28 -13.01
CA MET A 60 -16.86 -15.72 -12.27
C MET A 60 -16.26 -17.01 -12.85
N LYS A 61 -17.11 -17.99 -13.22
CA LYS A 61 -16.68 -19.21 -13.92
C LYS A 61 -16.08 -18.90 -15.29
N ALA A 62 -16.67 -17.98 -16.05
CA ALA A 62 -16.19 -17.61 -17.38
C ALA A 62 -14.79 -16.97 -17.35
N ILE A 63 -14.49 -16.19 -16.31
CA ILE A 63 -13.16 -15.58 -16.11
C ILE A 63 -12.21 -16.47 -15.29
N GLN A 64 -12.60 -17.69 -14.94
CA GLN A 64 -11.82 -18.65 -14.16
C GLN A 64 -11.26 -18.05 -12.86
N ARG A 65 -12.03 -17.16 -12.21
CA ARG A 65 -11.65 -16.61 -10.91
C ARG A 65 -12.30 -17.39 -9.78
N GLU A 66 -11.48 -17.72 -8.81
CA GLU A 66 -11.93 -18.22 -7.52
C GLU A 66 -12.43 -17.08 -6.62
N ALA A 67 -13.24 -17.44 -5.63
CA ALA A 67 -13.68 -16.50 -4.61
C ALA A 67 -12.47 -16.13 -3.73
N PRO A 68 -12.20 -14.83 -3.52
CA PRO A 68 -11.19 -14.39 -2.56
C PRO A 68 -11.61 -14.80 -1.15
N THR A 69 -10.65 -15.04 -0.26
CA THR A 69 -10.97 -15.33 1.14
C THR A 69 -11.50 -14.09 1.84
N ILE A 70 -12.21 -14.30 2.96
CA ILE A 70 -12.75 -13.19 3.75
C ILE A 70 -11.63 -12.29 4.27
N GLU A 71 -10.50 -12.84 4.67
CA GLU A 71 -9.36 -12.09 5.19
C GLU A 71 -8.85 -11.08 4.15
N VAL A 72 -8.69 -11.51 2.90
CA VAL A 72 -8.26 -10.63 1.80
C VAL A 72 -9.28 -9.52 1.55
N CYS A 73 -10.57 -9.85 1.62
CA CYS A 73 -11.65 -8.89 1.42
C CYS A 73 -11.69 -7.84 2.54
N VAL A 74 -11.56 -8.25 3.79
CA VAL A 74 -11.52 -7.37 4.98
C VAL A 74 -10.34 -6.41 4.90
N HIS A 75 -9.13 -6.90 4.59
CA HIS A 75 -7.95 -6.04 4.47
C HIS A 75 -8.11 -5.01 3.34
N ASN A 76 -8.71 -5.40 2.21
CA ASN A 76 -9.03 -4.46 1.14
C ASN A 76 -10.08 -3.42 1.59
N HIS A 77 -11.12 -3.84 2.31
CA HIS A 77 -12.15 -2.94 2.79
C HIS A 77 -11.59 -1.90 3.78
N ILE A 78 -10.80 -2.32 4.77
CA ILE A 78 -10.07 -1.41 5.68
C ILE A 78 -9.19 -0.43 4.89
N LYS A 79 -8.46 -0.91 3.87
CA LYS A 79 -7.62 -0.06 3.01
C LYS A 79 -8.48 0.99 2.28
N GLN A 80 -9.66 0.62 1.79
CA GLN A 80 -10.58 1.56 1.14
C GLN A 80 -11.11 2.60 2.12
N LEU A 81 -11.59 2.18 3.29
CA LEU A 81 -12.04 3.10 4.35
C LEU A 81 -10.93 4.09 4.73
N HIS A 82 -9.72 3.60 5.00
CA HIS A 82 -8.57 4.43 5.32
C HIS A 82 -8.24 5.43 4.21
N SER A 83 -8.31 5.02 2.94
CA SER A 83 -8.05 5.93 1.80
C SER A 83 -9.02 7.12 1.76
N HIS A 84 -10.28 6.91 2.15
CA HIS A 84 -11.28 7.98 2.21
C HIS A 84 -11.07 8.97 3.37
N LEU A 85 -10.17 8.65 4.31
CA LEU A 85 -9.78 9.51 5.44
C LEU A 85 -8.54 10.37 5.15
N LEU A 86 -7.85 10.14 4.03
CA LEU A 86 -6.64 10.91 3.67
C LEU A 86 -6.94 12.36 3.28
N LEU A 87 -8.18 12.61 2.86
CA LEU A 87 -8.70 13.93 2.49
C LEU A 87 -9.84 14.30 3.43
N SER A 88 -10.09 15.60 3.59
CA SER A 88 -11.20 16.10 4.39
C SER A 88 -12.52 15.49 3.89
N ASN A 89 -13.20 14.80 4.78
CA ASN A 89 -14.42 14.06 4.48
C ASN A 89 -15.47 14.36 5.54
N LYS A 90 -16.65 14.85 5.12
CA LYS A 90 -17.78 15.14 6.02
C LYS A 90 -18.33 13.90 6.74
N HIS A 91 -18.00 12.70 6.25
CA HIS A 91 -18.38 11.41 6.82
C HIS A 91 -17.19 10.72 7.52
N ALA A 92 -16.11 11.45 7.85
CA ALA A 92 -14.90 10.86 8.44
C ALA A 92 -15.20 10.07 9.73
N MET A 93 -16.02 10.62 10.63
CA MET A 93 -16.44 9.92 11.85
C MET A 93 -17.23 8.64 11.57
N ASP A 94 -18.12 8.63 10.57
CA ASP A 94 -18.86 7.42 10.18
C ASP A 94 -17.91 6.34 9.65
N ILE A 95 -16.95 6.75 8.82
CA ILE A 95 -15.92 5.86 8.25
C ILE A 95 -15.03 5.28 9.36
N VAL A 96 -14.64 6.08 10.37
CA VAL A 96 -13.85 5.59 11.51
C VAL A 96 -14.64 4.58 12.35
N LYS A 97 -15.94 4.81 12.58
CA LYS A 97 -16.80 3.82 13.26
C LYS A 97 -16.85 2.50 12.50
N GLU A 98 -17.06 2.57 11.18
CA GLU A 98 -17.08 1.38 10.32
C GLU A 98 -15.73 0.66 10.34
N LEU A 99 -14.62 1.40 10.23
CA LEU A 99 -13.26 0.87 10.26
C LEU A 99 -12.98 0.16 11.59
N TYR A 100 -13.29 0.82 12.71
CA TYR A 100 -13.05 0.28 14.05
C TYR A 100 -13.95 -0.94 14.33
N GLN A 101 -15.22 -0.90 13.95
CA GLN A 101 -16.13 -2.05 14.09
C GLN A 101 -15.69 -3.23 13.23
N CYS A 102 -15.23 -2.98 12.01
CA CYS A 102 -14.67 -4.00 11.13
C CYS A 102 -13.43 -4.62 11.79
N ALA A 103 -12.52 -3.80 12.33
CA ALA A 103 -11.34 -4.29 13.04
C ALA A 103 -11.69 -5.14 14.27
N LEU A 104 -12.74 -4.79 15.02
CA LEU A 104 -13.27 -5.61 16.13
C LEU A 104 -13.81 -6.96 15.65
N ASN A 105 -14.68 -6.95 14.65
CA ASN A 105 -15.36 -8.14 14.15
C ASN A 105 -14.39 -9.20 13.60
N TYR A 106 -13.24 -8.77 13.08
CA TYR A 106 -12.23 -9.63 12.47
C TYR A 106 -10.93 -9.71 13.28
N GLU A 107 -10.95 -9.33 14.56
CA GLU A 107 -9.83 -9.45 15.50
C GLU A 107 -8.52 -8.80 15.00
N LEU A 108 -8.63 -7.70 14.26
CA LEU A 108 -7.48 -6.93 13.74
C LEU A 108 -6.92 -5.99 14.81
N ILE A 109 -6.22 -6.55 15.79
CA ILE A 109 -5.74 -5.83 16.99
C ILE A 109 -4.91 -4.59 16.64
N GLU A 110 -4.02 -4.68 15.64
CA GLU A 110 -3.18 -3.53 15.25
C GLU A 110 -4.03 -2.35 14.78
N VAL A 111 -5.02 -2.60 13.92
CA VAL A 111 -5.94 -1.57 13.42
C VAL A 111 -6.81 -1.02 14.55
N GLN A 112 -7.26 -1.87 15.48
CA GLN A 112 -8.01 -1.40 16.66
C GLN A 112 -7.15 -0.44 17.49
N MET A 113 -5.91 -0.81 17.79
CA MET A 113 -4.98 0.01 18.56
C MET A 113 -4.68 1.35 17.88
N GLU A 114 -4.52 1.35 16.56
CA GLU A 114 -4.29 2.57 15.78
C GLU A 114 -5.43 3.58 15.94
N TRP A 115 -6.69 3.11 15.93
CA TRP A 115 -7.87 3.98 15.91
C TRP A 115 -8.54 4.17 17.28
N GLN A 116 -8.07 3.50 18.34
CA GLN A 116 -8.68 3.49 19.67
C GLN A 116 -8.91 4.90 20.23
N GLU A 117 -7.85 5.72 20.30
CA GLU A 117 -7.94 7.04 20.93
C GLU A 117 -8.96 7.96 20.25
N ILE A 118 -9.05 7.86 18.93
CA ILE A 118 -10.01 8.63 18.13
C ILE A 118 -11.43 8.10 18.35
N SER A 119 -11.60 6.77 18.40
CA SER A 119 -12.89 6.15 18.72
C SER A 119 -13.39 6.58 20.10
N ASP A 120 -12.52 6.56 21.11
CA ASP A 120 -12.85 6.99 22.47
C ASP A 120 -13.26 8.47 22.52
N ALA A 121 -12.55 9.34 21.79
CA ALA A 121 -12.89 10.75 21.68
C ALA A 121 -14.24 10.99 20.98
N MET A 122 -14.56 10.18 19.97
CA MET A 122 -15.85 10.23 19.27
C MET A 122 -16.99 9.79 20.19
N ASP A 123 -16.78 8.76 21.01
CA ASP A 123 -17.75 8.29 21.98
C ASP A 123 -17.96 9.31 23.11
N ASP A 124 -16.90 9.95 23.63
CA ASP A 124 -17.03 11.04 24.62
C ASP A 124 -17.78 12.25 24.05
N LEU A 125 -17.54 12.61 22.78
CA LEU A 125 -18.30 13.67 22.11
C LEU A 125 -19.80 13.33 21.97
N GLN A 126 -20.12 12.08 21.62
CA GLN A 126 -21.48 11.69 21.28
C GLN A 126 -22.33 11.30 22.51
N TYR A 127 -21.70 10.65 23.49
CA TYR A 127 -22.40 10.01 24.62
C TYR A 127 -21.83 10.39 25.99
N GLY A 128 -20.65 11.00 26.05
CA GLY A 128 -19.97 11.36 27.28
C GLY A 128 -20.28 12.76 27.79
N ASP A 129 -19.54 13.16 28.82
CA ASP A 129 -19.61 14.52 29.40
C ASP A 129 -18.79 15.53 28.58
N ASN A 130 -18.09 15.06 27.53
CA ASN A 130 -17.23 15.84 26.66
C ASN A 130 -16.22 16.69 27.45
N LEU A 131 -15.53 16.05 28.41
CA LEU A 131 -14.62 16.72 29.36
C LEU A 131 -13.51 17.50 28.66
N TYR A 132 -13.07 17.02 27.50
CA TYR A 132 -12.02 17.63 26.69
C TYR A 132 -12.52 18.66 25.67
N GLN A 133 -13.82 18.97 25.66
CA GLN A 133 -14.43 19.94 24.75
C GLN A 133 -14.09 19.64 23.28
N TYR A 134 -14.24 18.37 22.91
CA TYR A 134 -14.21 17.93 21.53
C TYR A 134 -15.34 18.62 20.75
N THR A 135 -15.05 18.85 19.49
CA THR A 135 -15.98 19.35 18.47
C THR A 135 -15.79 18.48 17.25
N GLU A 136 -16.82 18.33 16.41
CA GLU A 136 -16.71 17.58 15.16
C GLU A 136 -15.54 18.04 14.28
N GLU A 137 -15.28 19.35 14.20
CA GLU A 137 -14.15 19.91 13.44
C GLU A 137 -12.80 19.40 13.96
N LYS A 138 -12.52 19.57 15.25
CA LYS A 138 -11.30 19.04 15.90
C LYS A 138 -11.12 17.54 15.71
N ILE A 139 -12.19 16.75 15.83
CA ILE A 139 -12.12 15.29 15.63
C ILE A 139 -11.81 14.99 14.17
N ASN A 140 -12.48 15.65 13.22
CA ASN A 140 -12.21 15.45 11.78
C ASN A 140 -10.77 15.81 11.41
N ASP A 141 -10.22 16.91 11.94
CA ASP A 141 -8.82 17.28 11.73
C ASP A 141 -7.86 16.24 12.32
N TRP A 142 -8.19 15.71 13.50
CA TRP A 142 -7.42 14.64 14.12
C TRP A 142 -7.47 13.36 13.28
N ILE A 143 -8.65 12.95 12.81
CA ILE A 143 -8.83 11.79 11.92
C ILE A 143 -7.95 11.92 10.67
N VAL A 144 -8.02 13.05 9.97
CA VAL A 144 -7.24 13.25 8.73
C VAL A 144 -5.75 13.24 9.01
N THR A 145 -5.32 13.90 10.09
CA THR A 145 -3.91 13.93 10.49
C THR A 145 -3.39 12.54 10.85
N HIS A 146 -4.18 11.80 11.61
CA HIS A 146 -3.87 10.43 12.02
C HIS A 146 -3.85 9.48 10.81
N ALA A 147 -4.86 9.53 9.94
CA ALA A 147 -4.93 8.75 8.72
C ALA A 147 -3.68 8.94 7.85
N ARG A 148 -3.26 10.18 7.64
CA ARG A 148 -2.04 10.51 6.87
C ARG A 148 -0.79 9.97 7.56
N LYS A 149 -0.69 10.10 8.88
CA LYS A 149 0.42 9.53 9.65
C LYS A 149 0.54 8.03 9.37
N LEU A 150 -0.55 7.26 9.56
CA LEU A 150 -0.57 5.82 9.29
C LEU A 150 -0.21 5.50 7.84
N TRP A 151 -0.74 6.28 6.88
CA TRP A 151 -0.43 6.10 5.46
C TRP A 151 1.06 6.24 5.16
N HIS A 152 1.71 7.26 5.73
CA HIS A 152 3.15 7.50 5.52
C HIS A 152 4.04 6.51 6.26
N THR A 153 3.55 5.89 7.34
CA THR A 153 4.36 5.01 8.19
C THR A 153 4.10 3.52 7.98
N LYS A 154 3.15 3.14 7.11
CA LYS A 154 2.83 1.72 6.88
C LYS A 154 4.00 0.99 6.23
N ARG A 155 4.64 0.14 7.03
CA ARG A 155 5.71 -0.76 6.59
C ARG A 155 5.12 -2.00 5.92
N SER A 156 5.85 -2.53 4.94
CA SER A 156 5.58 -3.83 4.34
C SER A 156 5.88 -4.96 5.33
N ASN A 157 5.17 -6.08 5.17
CA ASN A 157 5.45 -7.32 5.90
C ASN A 157 6.58 -8.15 5.26
N ILE A 158 7.16 -7.68 4.14
CA ILE A 158 8.28 -8.35 3.49
C ILE A 158 9.49 -8.35 4.42
N ARG A 159 10.11 -9.53 4.55
CA ARG A 159 11.32 -9.74 5.35
C ARG A 159 12.54 -9.70 4.44
N PHE A 160 13.60 -9.04 4.90
CA PHE A 160 14.86 -8.87 4.17
C PHE A 160 16.02 -9.60 4.87
N ASP A 161 15.72 -10.68 5.60
CA ASP A 161 16.69 -11.39 6.44
C ASP A 161 17.89 -11.90 5.63
N ASP A 162 17.67 -12.29 4.37
CA ASP A 162 18.71 -12.82 3.47
C ASP A 162 19.68 -11.74 2.95
N ILE A 163 19.28 -10.47 3.05
CA ILE A 163 20.04 -9.30 2.59
C ILE A 163 20.69 -8.55 3.75
N ILE A 164 20.04 -8.53 4.93
CA ILE A 164 20.60 -7.90 6.13
C ILE A 164 21.88 -8.64 6.55
N GLY A 165 22.92 -7.87 6.89
CA GLY A 165 24.23 -8.39 7.27
C GLY A 165 25.21 -8.59 6.09
N LYS A 166 24.76 -8.44 4.84
CA LYS A 166 25.62 -8.48 3.65
C LYS A 166 26.52 -7.24 3.58
N GLN A 167 27.73 -7.41 3.07
CA GLN A 167 28.68 -6.32 2.88
C GLN A 167 28.57 -5.78 1.45
N VAL A 168 28.59 -4.47 1.28
CA VAL A 168 28.71 -3.83 -0.04
C VAL A 168 30.15 -3.99 -0.54
N THR A 169 30.34 -4.69 -1.64
CA THR A 169 31.66 -5.02 -2.20
C THR A 169 32.07 -4.04 -3.30
N ALA A 170 31.12 -3.55 -4.09
CA ALA A 170 31.36 -2.59 -5.15
C ALA A 170 30.11 -1.77 -5.48
N ILE A 171 30.34 -0.65 -6.19
CA ILE A 171 29.29 0.14 -6.82
C ILE A 171 29.60 0.23 -8.32
N ASP A 172 28.68 -0.28 -9.14
CA ASP A 172 28.66 -0.07 -10.59
C ASP A 172 27.63 1.02 -10.94
N SER A 173 28.00 1.80 -11.95
CA SER A 173 27.37 3.06 -12.35
C SER A 173 27.29 3.25 -13.86
N ASP A 174 27.66 2.24 -14.66
CA ASP A 174 27.79 2.41 -16.12
C ASP A 174 26.45 2.65 -16.81
N VAL A 175 25.36 2.02 -16.32
CA VAL A 175 24.00 2.18 -16.85
C VAL A 175 23.00 2.47 -15.74
N ASN A 176 23.03 1.65 -14.69
CA ASN A 176 22.16 1.76 -13.51
C ASN A 176 23.01 1.98 -12.25
N PHE A 177 22.40 2.45 -11.17
CA PHE A 177 23.06 2.43 -9.87
C PHE A 177 22.97 1.01 -9.30
N ILE A 178 24.08 0.30 -9.31
CA ILE A 178 24.16 -1.09 -8.86
C ILE A 178 25.01 -1.15 -7.60
N VAL A 179 24.44 -1.67 -6.53
CA VAL A 179 25.13 -1.97 -5.26
C VAL A 179 25.42 -3.47 -5.25
N GLU A 180 26.68 -3.84 -5.47
CA GLU A 180 27.12 -5.23 -5.38
C GLU A 180 27.33 -5.62 -3.92
N LEU A 181 26.84 -6.80 -3.55
CA LEU A 181 27.01 -7.37 -2.22
C LEU A 181 27.99 -8.53 -2.26
N ASP A 182 28.49 -8.96 -1.10
CA ASP A 182 29.26 -10.20 -0.96
C ASP A 182 28.46 -11.43 -1.41
N LYS A 183 27.14 -11.39 -1.26
CA LYS A 183 26.19 -12.31 -1.89
C LYS A 183 24.92 -11.55 -2.26
N GLY A 184 24.66 -11.42 -3.57
CA GLY A 184 23.50 -10.73 -4.11
C GLY A 184 23.81 -9.37 -4.74
N VAL A 185 22.76 -8.66 -5.16
CA VAL A 185 22.86 -7.34 -5.79
C VAL A 185 21.59 -6.53 -5.58
N ILE A 186 21.76 -5.21 -5.47
CA ILE A 186 20.66 -4.25 -5.52
C ILE A 186 20.82 -3.39 -6.78
N ILE A 187 19.83 -3.43 -7.67
CA ILE A 187 19.81 -2.69 -8.93
C ILE A 187 18.79 -1.56 -8.79
N ILE A 188 19.21 -0.33 -9.04
CA ILE A 188 18.40 0.86 -8.82
C ILE A 188 18.33 1.67 -10.11
N GLU A 189 17.12 1.75 -10.66
CA GLU A 189 16.79 2.57 -11.83
C GLU A 189 15.96 3.80 -11.42
N CYS A 190 15.43 3.80 -10.19
CA CYS A 190 14.72 4.92 -9.59
C CYS A 190 15.66 6.07 -9.18
N PRO A 191 15.12 7.29 -8.98
CA PRO A 191 15.78 8.29 -8.18
C PRO A 191 16.11 7.78 -6.77
N TRP A 192 17.25 8.25 -6.29
CA TRP A 192 17.81 7.83 -5.03
C TRP A 192 18.54 8.99 -4.37
N ARG A 193 18.73 8.87 -3.06
CA ARG A 193 19.60 9.74 -2.30
C ARG A 193 20.29 8.97 -1.18
N ILE A 194 21.53 9.32 -0.92
CA ILE A 194 22.27 8.91 0.26
C ILE A 194 22.19 10.07 1.27
N ARG A 195 21.77 9.75 2.48
CA ARG A 195 21.71 10.68 3.59
C ARG A 195 22.35 10.09 4.84
N ASP A 196 22.79 10.94 5.74
CA ASP A 196 23.07 10.53 7.11
C ASP A 196 21.79 10.68 7.98
N ARG A 197 21.96 10.93 9.27
CA ARG A 197 20.85 11.11 10.22
C ARG A 197 20.12 12.44 10.02
N ASP A 198 20.80 13.44 9.47
CA ASP A 198 20.35 14.83 9.50
C ASP A 198 20.19 15.44 8.11
N VAL A 199 21.04 15.07 7.14
CA VAL A 199 21.11 15.74 5.84
C VAL A 199 21.27 14.77 4.67
N ILE A 200 20.84 15.22 3.49
CA ILE A 200 21.17 14.58 2.22
C ILE A 200 22.65 14.85 1.93
N VAL A 201 23.41 13.80 1.73
CA VAL A 201 24.86 13.85 1.46
C VAL A 201 25.11 13.80 -0.04
N LEU A 202 24.35 12.98 -0.77
CA LEU A 202 24.47 12.83 -2.22
C LEU A 202 23.13 12.41 -2.83
N GLY A 203 22.70 13.04 -3.91
CA GLY A 203 21.52 12.65 -4.68
C GLY A 203 21.84 12.16 -6.09
N ASP A 204 20.87 11.49 -6.72
CA ASP A 204 20.95 11.06 -8.11
C ASP A 204 21.27 12.21 -9.08
N MET A 205 20.67 13.39 -8.85
CA MET A 205 20.87 14.58 -9.67
C MET A 205 22.30 15.15 -9.55
N ASP A 206 22.94 15.04 -8.39
CA ASP A 206 24.32 15.51 -8.20
C ASP A 206 25.28 14.71 -9.09
N VAL A 207 25.05 13.40 -9.16
CA VAL A 207 25.83 12.48 -9.99
C VAL A 207 25.52 12.65 -11.48
N LYS A 208 24.26 12.89 -11.85
CA LYS A 208 23.87 13.19 -13.25
C LYS A 208 24.51 14.48 -13.76
N VAL A 209 24.66 15.49 -12.90
CA VAL A 209 25.31 16.76 -13.24
C VAL A 209 26.84 16.64 -13.19
N ASN A 210 27.36 15.87 -12.23
CA ASN A 210 28.79 15.65 -12.03
C ASN A 210 29.11 14.18 -11.80
N SER A 211 29.47 13.45 -12.86
CA SER A 211 29.75 12.02 -12.78
C SER A 211 30.93 11.66 -11.87
N SER A 212 31.80 12.61 -11.48
CA SER A 212 32.86 12.34 -10.50
C SER A 212 32.31 12.02 -9.11
N GLU A 213 31.09 12.43 -8.79
CA GLU A 213 30.44 12.16 -7.50
C GLU A 213 30.14 10.68 -7.26
N TRP A 214 30.22 9.83 -8.30
CA TRP A 214 30.25 8.38 -8.10
C TRP A 214 31.37 7.92 -7.16
N LYS A 215 32.46 8.69 -7.06
CA LYS A 215 33.49 8.45 -6.07
C LYS A 215 32.95 8.63 -4.65
N THR A 216 32.18 9.69 -4.40
CA THR A 216 31.54 9.94 -3.11
C THR A 216 30.59 8.80 -2.74
N ALA A 217 29.79 8.31 -3.70
CA ALA A 217 28.93 7.15 -3.46
C ALA A 217 29.73 5.90 -3.06
N ARG A 218 30.84 5.60 -3.75
CA ARG A 218 31.73 4.48 -3.41
C ARG A 218 32.33 4.63 -2.01
N ASP A 219 32.87 5.81 -1.70
CA ASP A 219 33.49 6.11 -0.41
C ASP A 219 32.47 6.01 0.74
N LEU A 220 31.19 6.31 0.48
CA LEU A 220 30.12 6.24 1.47
C LEU A 220 29.57 4.83 1.69
N LEU A 221 29.63 3.93 0.70
CA LEU A 221 28.93 2.64 0.74
C LEU A 221 29.85 1.41 0.77
N VAL A 222 30.93 1.40 -0.01
CA VAL A 222 31.77 0.21 -0.17
C VAL A 222 32.46 -0.17 1.15
N GLY A 223 32.45 -1.47 1.46
CA GLY A 223 32.98 -2.05 2.67
C GLY A 223 32.06 -1.97 3.89
N LYS A 224 30.93 -1.25 3.79
CA LYS A 224 29.93 -1.18 4.86
C LYS A 224 28.92 -2.33 4.76
N ILE A 225 28.23 -2.58 5.87
CA ILE A 225 27.28 -3.69 6.03
C ILE A 225 25.86 -3.14 5.96
N ILE A 226 24.95 -3.88 5.31
CA ILE A 226 23.50 -3.61 5.36
C ILE A 226 22.99 -3.94 6.76
N VAL A 227 22.49 -2.92 7.46
CA VAL A 227 22.04 -3.03 8.86
C VAL A 227 20.53 -3.24 8.96
N ASP A 228 19.77 -2.58 8.09
CA ASP A 228 18.31 -2.60 8.12
C ASP A 228 17.75 -2.28 6.73
N ILE A 229 16.55 -2.79 6.43
CA ILE A 229 15.80 -2.49 5.21
C ILE A 229 14.34 -2.25 5.57
N GLN A 230 13.81 -1.09 5.18
CA GLN A 230 12.41 -0.73 5.38
C GLN A 230 11.75 -0.41 4.05
N LEU A 231 10.65 -1.09 3.76
CA LEU A 231 9.81 -0.81 2.61
C LEU A 231 8.48 -0.22 3.06
N PHE A 232 8.12 0.93 2.52
CA PHE A 232 6.82 1.56 2.74
C PHE A 232 5.97 1.37 1.48
N GLU A 233 4.86 0.65 1.58
CA GLU A 233 4.10 0.21 0.39
C GLU A 233 3.22 1.33 -0.20
N GLN A 234 2.64 2.16 0.67
CA GLN A 234 1.69 3.21 0.29
C GLN A 234 2.38 4.51 -0.16
N ASN A 235 3.67 4.63 0.17
CA ASN A 235 4.59 5.63 -0.33
C ASN A 235 5.82 4.85 -0.79
N PRO A 236 5.94 4.48 -2.08
CA PRO A 236 6.85 3.45 -2.59
C PRO A 236 8.32 3.87 -2.43
N LEU A 237 8.75 3.77 -1.17
CA LEU A 237 9.98 4.24 -0.59
C LEU A 237 10.65 3.05 0.08
N LEU A 238 11.81 2.71 -0.44
CA LEU A 238 12.71 1.71 0.11
C LEU A 238 13.86 2.44 0.79
N ILE A 239 14.07 2.17 2.07
CA ILE A 239 15.17 2.71 2.86
C ILE A 239 16.10 1.57 3.22
N ILE A 240 17.35 1.64 2.77
CA ILE A 240 18.39 0.67 3.09
C ILE A 240 19.42 1.36 3.98
N GLN A 241 19.58 0.90 5.22
CA GLN A 241 20.65 1.38 6.08
C GLN A 241 21.95 0.62 5.77
N ILE A 242 23.00 1.35 5.40
CA ILE A 242 24.31 0.81 5.05
C ILE A 242 25.35 1.44 5.98
N GLY A 243 25.71 0.71 7.04
CA GLY A 243 26.50 1.25 8.16
C GLY A 243 25.79 2.41 8.87
N ASP A 244 26.37 3.61 8.75
CA ASP A 244 25.90 4.85 9.37
C ASP A 244 25.11 5.77 8.43
N VAL A 245 24.95 5.39 7.16
CA VAL A 245 24.18 6.14 6.15
C VAL A 245 22.94 5.37 5.71
N PHE A 246 22.04 6.08 5.05
CA PHE A 246 20.79 5.55 4.51
C PHE A 246 20.72 5.83 3.01
N LEU A 247 20.43 4.80 2.24
CA LEU A 247 20.09 4.87 0.84
C LEU A 247 18.56 4.85 0.72
N ASP A 248 17.97 6.00 0.43
CA ASP A 248 16.54 6.14 0.17
C ASP A 248 16.31 6.01 -1.35
N ILE A 249 15.40 5.12 -1.75
CA ILE A 249 15.03 4.84 -3.15
C ILE A 249 13.53 5.07 -3.29
N PHE A 250 13.10 5.92 -4.23
CA PHE A 250 11.70 6.30 -4.39
C PHE A 250 11.30 6.40 -5.85
N HIS A 251 10.05 6.05 -6.15
CA HIS A 251 9.53 6.13 -7.52
C HIS A 251 9.16 7.56 -7.87
N SER A 252 9.56 7.99 -9.07
CA SER A 252 9.19 9.31 -9.63
C SER A 252 8.38 9.23 -10.92
N SER A 253 8.20 8.02 -11.46
CA SER A 253 7.56 7.79 -12.74
C SER A 253 6.61 6.58 -12.68
N THR A 254 5.53 6.68 -13.46
CA THR A 254 4.52 5.62 -13.65
C THR A 254 4.82 4.74 -14.87
N TYR A 255 5.86 5.04 -15.64
CA TYR A 255 6.18 4.39 -16.91
C TYR A 255 7.62 3.88 -17.00
N TYR A 256 8.49 4.50 -16.23
CA TYR A 256 9.92 4.25 -16.15
C TYR A 256 10.25 4.16 -14.66
N ASP A 257 11.39 3.60 -14.30
CA ASP A 257 11.85 3.39 -12.92
C ASP A 257 11.39 2.04 -12.31
N GLY A 258 12.33 1.44 -11.60
CA GLY A 258 12.16 0.25 -10.80
C GLY A 258 13.41 0.00 -9.96
N TRP A 259 13.32 -0.97 -9.06
CA TRP A 259 14.47 -1.49 -8.36
C TRP A 259 14.33 -2.99 -8.16
N THR A 260 15.46 -3.68 -8.06
CA THR A 260 15.54 -5.12 -7.81
C THR A 260 16.48 -5.38 -6.66
N ILE A 261 16.10 -6.25 -5.74
CA ILE A 261 16.95 -6.79 -4.68
C ILE A 261 16.97 -8.31 -4.82
N THR A 262 18.15 -8.89 -4.82
CA THR A 262 18.31 -10.34 -4.83
C THR A 262 19.51 -10.77 -4.01
N ASP A 263 19.42 -11.94 -3.38
CA ASP A 263 20.55 -12.61 -2.74
C ASP A 263 21.38 -13.45 -3.74
N GLY A 264 21.00 -13.45 -5.02
CA GLY A 264 21.63 -14.25 -6.08
C GLY A 264 21.24 -15.73 -6.08
N GLU A 265 20.33 -16.15 -5.21
CA GLU A 265 19.81 -17.51 -5.13
C GLU A 265 18.26 -17.49 -5.15
N ASP A 266 17.62 -17.58 -4.00
CA ASP A 266 16.18 -17.82 -3.88
C ASP A 266 15.39 -16.53 -3.55
N PHE A 267 16.06 -15.51 -2.99
CA PHE A 267 15.41 -14.24 -2.70
C PHE A 267 15.48 -13.33 -3.92
N TYR A 268 14.31 -12.95 -4.42
CA TYR A 268 14.16 -12.01 -5.52
C TYR A 268 12.94 -11.14 -5.29
N LEU A 269 13.15 -9.83 -5.20
CA LEU A 269 12.10 -8.84 -5.01
C LEU A 269 12.32 -7.69 -5.98
N PHE A 270 11.28 -7.22 -6.63
CA PHE A 270 11.37 -6.06 -7.49
C PHE A 270 10.17 -5.13 -7.37
N SER A 271 10.42 -3.86 -7.62
CA SER A 271 9.36 -2.87 -7.80
C SER A 271 9.25 -2.50 -9.26
N MET A 272 8.02 -2.61 -9.78
CA MET A 272 7.66 -2.17 -11.11
C MET A 272 7.36 -0.67 -11.14
N HIS A 273 7.27 -0.13 -12.36
CA HIS A 273 6.86 1.25 -12.62
C HIS A 273 5.61 1.65 -11.83
N GLY A 274 5.61 2.87 -11.27
CA GLY A 274 4.54 3.32 -10.38
C GLY A 274 4.58 2.77 -8.96
N GLY A 275 5.61 1.99 -8.60
CA GLY A 275 5.87 1.57 -7.21
C GLY A 275 5.14 0.31 -6.76
N SER A 276 4.59 -0.49 -7.69
CA SER A 276 3.99 -1.77 -7.34
C SER A 276 5.05 -2.84 -7.11
N ILE A 277 5.00 -3.48 -5.95
CA ILE A 277 5.95 -4.51 -5.53
C ILE A 277 5.51 -5.89 -6.05
N ALA A 278 6.45 -6.69 -6.54
CA ALA A 278 6.23 -8.05 -7.07
C ALA A 278 7.38 -9.00 -6.69
#